data_AF-A0A7V1NT56-F1
#
_entry.id   AF-A0A7V1NT56-F1
#
_cell.length_a   1.000
_cell.length_b   1.000
_cell.length_c   1.000
_cell.angle_alpha   90.00
_cell.angle_beta   90.00
_cell.angle_gamma   90.00
#
_symmetry.space_group_name_H-M   'P 1'
#
loop_
_entity.id
_entity.type
_entity.pdbx_description
1 polymer ?
#
loop_
_entity_poly.entity_id
_entity_poly.type
_entity_poly.pdbx_seq_one_letter_code
_entity_poly.pdbx_strand_id
1 'polypeptide(L)'
;MAQLIREIRASYAFVERNFNLVRRYWGWELVWLAYSIASTLSITYIGAGMEAISGVEVDTDYLIIYLLIGTMVWRFLAIVFDNISEMIAWERWEDTIEYTFMAPISRFT
;
A
#
# COMPACT_ATOMS: atom_id res chain seq x y z
N MET A 1 27.49 -7.56 -16.22
CA MET A 1 27.33 -8.47 -15.06
C MET A 1 27.74 -7.81 -13.75
N ALA A 2 29.01 -7.43 -13.55
CA ALA A 2 29.47 -6.82 -12.28
C ALA A 2 28.78 -5.48 -11.94
N GLN A 3 28.50 -4.62 -12.93
CA GLN A 3 27.76 -3.36 -12.71
C GLN A 3 26.31 -3.61 -12.26
N LEU A 4 25.64 -4.57 -12.90
CA LEU A 4 24.25 -4.93 -12.61
C LEU A 4 24.11 -5.51 -11.18
N ILE A 5 25.06 -6.34 -10.75
CA ILE A 5 25.11 -6.86 -9.38
C ILE A 5 25.34 -5.74 -8.36
N ARG A 6 26.21 -4.77 -8.67
CA ARG A 6 26.48 -3.62 -7.81
C ARG A 6 25.25 -2.71 -7.67
N GLU A 7 24.54 -2.46 -8.77
CA GLU A 7 23.31 -1.66 -8.78
C GLU A 7 22.17 -2.34 -8.01
N ILE A 8 21.97 -3.65 -8.20
CA ILE A 8 21.00 -4.43 -7.41
C ILE A 8 21.33 -4.35 -5.92
N ARG A 9 22.60 -4.47 -5.54
CA ARG A 9 23.03 -4.40 -4.13
C ARG A 9 22.85 -3.01 -3.53
N ALA A 10 23.08 -1.96 -4.32
CA ALA A 10 22.82 -0.58 -3.91
C ALA A 10 21.32 -0.33 -3.72
N SER A 11 20.47 -0.77 -4.65
CA SER A 11 19.01 -0.71 -4.51
C SER A 11 18.51 -1.52 -3.31
N TYR A 12 19.12 -2.68 -3.05
CA TYR A 12 18.76 -3.52 -1.90
C TYR A 12 19.01 -2.83 -0.56
N ALA A 13 20.04 -2.00 -0.44
CA ALA A 13 20.31 -1.25 0.79
C ALA A 13 19.16 -0.28 1.15
N PHE A 14 18.51 0.33 0.15
CA PHE A 14 17.32 1.16 0.37
C PHE A 14 16.11 0.34 0.84
N VAL A 15 15.97 -0.90 0.34
CA VAL A 15 14.92 -1.82 0.77
C VAL A 15 15.17 -2.27 2.22
N GLU A 16 16.41 -2.60 2.57
CA GLU A 16 16.78 -2.99 3.94
C GLU A 16 16.50 -1.88 4.95
N ARG A 17 16.76 -0.61 4.59
CA ARG A 17 16.37 0.56 5.40
C ARG A 17 14.88 0.56 5.71
N ASN A 18 14.05 0.44 4.67
CA ASN A 18 12.60 0.42 4.80
C ASN A 18 12.11 -0.78 5.62
N PHE A 19 12.68 -1.96 5.40
CA PHE A 19 12.32 -3.15 6.17
C PHE A 19 12.63 -3.00 7.66
N ASN A 20 13.75 -2.37 8.01
CA ASN A 20 14.09 -2.08 9.40
C ASN A 20 13.13 -1.04 10.04
N LEU A 21 12.65 -0.06 9.27
CA LEU A 21 11.62 0.88 9.74
C LEU A 21 10.29 0.17 10.02
N VAL A 22 9.84 -0.69 9.09
CA VAL A 22 8.63 -1.50 9.28
C VAL A 22 8.75 -2.42 10.49
N ARG A 23 9.91 -3.08 10.66
CA ARG A 23 10.16 -3.93 11.84
C ARG A 23 10.10 -3.12 13.14
N ARG A 24 10.62 -1.89 13.15
CA ARG A 24 10.58 -1.00 14.32
C ARG A 24 9.15 -0.56 14.66
N TYR A 25 8.31 -0.31 13.65
CA TYR A 25 6.94 0.17 13.80
C TYR A 25 5.89 -0.91 13.51
N TRP A 26 6.22 -2.20 13.67
CA TRP A 26 5.34 -3.32 13.34
C TRP A 26 3.97 -3.26 14.04
N GLY A 27 3.90 -2.65 15.24
CA GLY A 27 2.62 -2.45 15.93
C GLY A 27 1.62 -1.61 15.11
N TRP A 28 2.11 -0.63 14.34
CA TRP A 28 1.27 0.19 13.46
C TRP A 28 0.75 -0.60 12.26
N GLU A 29 1.55 -1.51 11.70
CA GLU A 29 1.09 -2.39 10.62
C GLU A 29 -0.13 -3.23 11.02
N LEU A 30 -0.16 -3.69 12.27
CA LEU A 30 -1.31 -4.45 12.78
C LEU A 30 -2.58 -3.58 12.88
N VAL A 31 -2.43 -2.31 13.29
CA VAL A 31 -3.54 -1.34 13.31
C VAL A 31 -4.04 -1.10 11.89
N TRP A 32 -3.14 -0.89 10.94
CA TRP A 32 -3.49 -0.69 9.53
C TRP A 32 -4.16 -1.90 8.91
N LEU A 33 -3.72 -3.11 9.28
CA LEU A 33 -4.34 -4.36 8.85
C LEU A 33 -5.78 -4.48 9.39
N ALA A 34 -5.99 -4.26 10.69
CA ALA A 34 -7.31 -4.30 11.29
C ALA A 34 -8.24 -3.25 10.67
N TYR A 35 -7.74 -2.02 10.48
CA TYR A 35 -8.48 -0.94 9.84
C TYR A 35 -8.85 -1.26 8.38
N SER A 36 -7.96 -1.91 7.64
CA SER A 36 -8.21 -2.33 6.26
C SER A 36 -9.27 -3.43 6.18
N ILE A 37 -9.19 -4.44 7.06
CA ILE A 37 -10.22 -5.49 7.16
C ILE A 37 -11.59 -4.88 7.49
N ALA A 38 -11.65 -4.03 8.50
CA ALA A 38 -12.90 -3.38 8.90
C ALA A 38 -13.48 -2.52 7.76
N SER A 39 -12.63 -1.79 7.05
CA SER A 39 -13.05 -0.94 5.91
C SER A 39 -13.59 -1.77 4.75
N THR A 40 -12.90 -2.83 4.36
CA THR A 40 -13.34 -3.74 3.30
C THR A 40 -14.65 -4.43 3.67
N LEU A 41 -14.75 -4.99 4.89
CA LEU A 41 -15.98 -5.63 5.37
C LEU A 41 -17.15 -4.65 5.43
N SER A 42 -16.93 -3.42 5.87
CA SER A 42 -17.98 -2.40 5.93
C SER A 42 -18.61 -2.16 4.55
N ILE A 43 -17.80 -2.12 3.48
CA ILE A 43 -18.29 -1.93 2.11
C ILE A 43 -18.95 -3.20 1.58
N THR A 44 -18.41 -4.38 1.91
CA THR A 44 -19.05 -5.66 1.56
C THR A 44 -20.44 -5.81 2.19
N TYR A 45 -20.62 -5.36 3.44
CA TYR A 45 -21.92 -5.37 4.11
C TYR A 45 -22.95 -4.44 3.44
N ILE A 46 -22.53 -3.38 2.74
CA ILE A 46 -23.45 -2.58 1.91
C ILE A 46 -24.04 -3.45 0.80
N GLY A 47 -23.23 -4.29 0.17
CA GLY A 47 -23.68 -5.23 -0.85
C GLY A 47 -24.75 -6.20 -0.32
N ALA A 48 -24.50 -6.79 0.85
CA ALA A 48 -25.48 -7.67 1.52
C ALA A 48 -26.75 -6.93 1.97
N GLY A 49 -26.63 -5.66 2.37
CA GLY A 49 -27.76 -4.84 2.82
C GLY A 49 -28.66 -4.33 1.70
N MET A 50 -28.18 -4.25 0.45
CA MET A 50 -28.98 -3.72 -0.66
C MET A 50 -30.18 -4.61 -1.02
N GLU A 51 -30.07 -5.93 -0.90
CA GLU A 51 -31.19 -6.85 -1.12
C GLU A 51 -32.29 -6.63 -0.08
N ALA A 52 -31.91 -6.51 1.19
CA ALA A 52 -32.83 -6.32 2.31
C ALA A 52 -33.59 -4.98 2.25
N ILE A 53 -33.00 -3.95 1.65
CA ILE A 53 -33.55 -2.58 1.64
C ILE A 53 -34.29 -2.25 0.32
N SER A 54 -33.80 -2.73 -0.83
CA SER A 54 -34.32 -2.31 -2.14
C SER A 54 -35.58 -3.06 -2.58
N GLY A 55 -35.83 -4.27 -2.08
CA GLY A 55 -36.99 -5.09 -2.47
C GLY A 55 -36.98 -5.52 -3.95
N VAL A 56 -35.87 -5.34 -4.64
CA VAL A 56 -35.63 -5.76 -6.03
C VAL A 56 -34.75 -7.01 -6.01
N GLU A 57 -35.06 -8.03 -6.82
CA GLU A 57 -34.18 -9.18 -7.02
C GLU A 57 -32.87 -8.70 -7.66
N VAL A 58 -31.82 -8.65 -6.85
CA VAL A 58 -30.45 -8.38 -7.26
C VAL A 58 -29.63 -9.64 -6.96
N ASP A 59 -28.69 -9.98 -7.84
CA ASP A 59 -27.71 -11.04 -7.57
C ASP A 59 -26.73 -10.56 -6.48
N THR A 60 -27.10 -10.81 -5.23
CA THR A 60 -26.38 -10.38 -4.03
C THR A 60 -25.00 -11.03 -3.95
N ASP A 61 -24.86 -12.29 -4.37
CA ASP A 61 -23.57 -12.99 -4.32
C ASP A 61 -22.57 -12.36 -5.30
N TYR A 62 -23.01 -12.11 -6.53
CA TYR A 62 -22.21 -11.41 -7.53
C TYR A 62 -21.78 -10.02 -7.04
N LEU A 63 -22.71 -9.26 -6.47
CA LEU A 63 -22.48 -7.92 -5.96
C LEU A 63 -21.49 -7.89 -4.78
N ILE A 64 -21.63 -8.82 -3.83
CA ILE A 64 -20.72 -8.98 -2.69
C ILE A 64 -19.31 -9.24 -3.20
N ILE A 65 -19.14 -10.18 -4.13
CA ILE A 65 -17.84 -10.52 -4.71
C ILE A 65 -17.26 -9.33 -5.48
N TYR A 66 -18.07 -8.64 -6.28
CA TYR A 66 -17.66 -7.48 -7.05
C TYR A 66 -17.14 -6.35 -6.15
N LEU A 67 -17.89 -6.01 -5.10
CA LEU A 67 -17.49 -4.99 -4.13
C LEU A 67 -16.29 -5.42 -3.30
N LEU A 68 -16.24 -6.67 -2.86
CA LEU A 68 -15.12 -7.20 -2.06
C LEU A 68 -13.81 -7.14 -2.84
N ILE A 69 -13.81 -7.60 -4.10
CA ILE A 69 -12.61 -7.54 -4.95
C ILE A 69 -12.23 -6.09 -5.23
N GLY A 70 -13.19 -5.25 -5.64
CA GLY A 70 -12.93 -3.85 -5.97
C GLY A 70 -12.37 -3.06 -4.80
N THR A 71 -12.94 -3.25 -3.61
CA THR A 71 -12.50 -2.55 -2.40
C THR A 71 -11.16 -3.05 -1.89
N MET A 72 -10.88 -4.36 -2.00
CA MET A 72 -9.58 -4.92 -1.65
C MET A 72 -8.47 -4.34 -2.53
N VAL A 73 -8.67 -4.32 -3.86
CA VAL A 73 -7.70 -3.77 -4.81
C VAL A 73 -7.51 -2.26 -4.59
N TRP A 74 -8.61 -1.53 -4.41
CA TRP A 74 -8.56 -0.10 -4.12
C TRP A 74 -7.79 0.19 -2.83
N ARG A 75 -8.08 -0.56 -1.76
CA ARG A 75 -7.44 -0.40 -0.46
C ARG A 75 -5.94 -0.67 -0.55
N PHE A 76 -5.54 -1.72 -1.25
CA PHE A 76 -4.14 -2.02 -1.51
C PHE A 76 -3.44 -0.86 -2.23
N LEU A 77 -4.04 -0.36 -3.31
CA LEU A 77 -3.47 0.73 -4.10
C LEU A 77 -3.33 2.02 -3.27
N ALA A 78 -4.36 2.35 -2.47
CA ALA A 78 -4.34 3.51 -1.59
C ALA A 78 -3.19 3.44 -0.58
N ILE A 79 -2.98 2.28 0.06
CA ILE A 79 -1.89 2.08 1.03
C ILE A 79 -0.52 2.22 0.35
N VAL A 80 -0.35 1.65 -0.84
CA VAL A 80 0.92 1.77 -1.59
C VAL A 80 1.24 3.22 -1.92
N PHE A 81 0.27 3.98 -2.43
CA PHE A 81 0.48 5.40 -2.72
C PHE A 81 0.76 6.23 -1.47
N ASP A 82 0.06 5.94 -0.36
CA ASP A 82 0.26 6.61 0.91
C ASP A 82 1.68 6.40 1.44
N ASN A 83 2.16 5.15 1.46
CA ASN A 83 3.53 4.82 1.88
C ASN A 83 4.60 5.52 1.02
N ILE A 84 4.41 5.57 -0.30
CA ILE A 84 5.35 6.27 -1.20
C ILE A 84 5.33 7.77 -0.92
N SER A 85 4.15 8.36 -0.77
CA SER A 85 4.00 9.79 -0.46
C SER A 85 4.63 10.13 0.88
N GLU A 86 4.44 9.29 1.89
CA GLU A 86 5.02 9.46 3.22
C GLU A 86 6.54 9.40 3.16
N MET A 87 7.11 8.42 2.47
CA MET A 87 8.57 8.30 2.31
C MET A 87 9.18 9.55 1.67
N ILE A 88 8.54 10.10 0.64
CA ILE A 88 8.98 11.34 0.00
C ILE A 88 8.83 12.54 0.96
N ALA A 89 7.71 12.61 1.69
CA ALA A 89 7.46 13.67 2.65
C ALA A 89 8.48 13.66 3.80
N TRP A 90 8.86 12.49 4.31
CA TRP A 90 9.90 12.32 5.33
C TRP A 90 11.27 12.79 4.81
N GLU A 91 11.72 12.35 3.64
CA GLU A 91 13.01 12.80 3.08
C GLU A 91 13.02 14.30 2.75
N ARG A 92 11.87 14.86 2.37
CA ARG A 92 11.71 16.30 2.19
C ARG A 92 11.72 17.05 3.52
N TRP A 93 11.08 16.52 4.56
CA TRP A 93 11.01 17.15 5.88
C TRP A 93 12.37 17.11 6.60
N GLU A 94 13.16 16.07 6.36
CA GLU A 94 14.53 15.94 6.87
C GLU A 94 15.57 16.70 6.03
N ASP A 95 15.15 17.35 4.92
CA ASP A 95 16.03 17.97 3.94
C ASP A 95 17.11 17.01 3.39
N THR A 96 16.84 15.70 3.36
CA THR A 96 17.78 14.65 2.92
C THR A 96 17.52 14.15 1.50
N ILE A 97 16.41 14.57 0.88
CA ILE A 97 16.04 14.16 -0.48
C ILE A 97 17.14 14.47 -1.52
N GLU A 98 17.91 15.53 -1.30
CA GLU A 98 19.03 15.90 -2.16
C GLU A 98 20.15 14.85 -2.12
N TYR A 99 20.45 14.28 -0.95
CA TYR A 99 21.44 13.23 -0.80
C TYR A 99 20.99 11.92 -1.44
N THR A 100 19.70 11.58 -1.36
CA THR A 100 19.12 10.46 -2.12
C THR A 100 19.32 10.67 -3.62
N PHE A 101 19.16 11.92 -4.09
CA PHE A 101 19.41 12.25 -5.49
C PHE A 101 20.89 12.32 -5.88
N MET A 102 21.81 12.49 -4.93
CA MET A 102 23.26 12.44 -5.17
C MET A 102 23.83 11.02 -5.07
N ALA A 103 23.04 10.04 -4.63
CA ALA A 103 23.49 8.65 -4.53
C ALA A 103 23.96 8.13 -5.90
N PRO A 104 25.13 7.45 -5.97
CA PRO A 104 25.72 6.97 -7.22
C PRO A 104 25.01 5.70 -7.72
N ILE A 105 23.73 5.85 -8.06
CA ILE A 105 22.86 4.82 -8.64
C ILE A 105 22.49 5.22 -10.07
N SER A 106 22.54 4.25 -10.99
CA SER A 106 22.04 4.45 -12.34
C SER A 106 20.54 4.72 -12.29
N ARG A 107 20.07 5.66 -13.12
CA ARG A 107 18.65 5.90 -13.33
C ARG A 107 18.35 5.62 -14.78
N PHE A 108 17.20 5.00 -15.03
CA PHE A 108 16.66 4.96 -16.38
C PHE A 108 16.26 6.39 -16.74
N THR A 109 17.03 7.02 -17.62
CA THR A 109 16.68 8.27 -18.32
C THR A 109 16.08 7.93 -19.68
#